data_AF-A0A1V1NU18-F1
#
_entry.id   AF-A0A1V1NU18-F1
#
_cell.length_a   1.000
_cell.length_b   1.000
_cell.length_c   1.000
_cell.angle_alpha   90.00
_cell.angle_beta   90.00
_cell.angle_gamma   90.00
#
_symmetry.space_group_name_H-M   'P 1'
#
loop_
_entity.id
_entity.type
_entity.pdbx_description
1 polymer ?
#
loop_
_entity_poly.entity_id
_entity_poly.type
_entity_poly.pdbx_seq_one_letter_code
_entity_poly.pdbx_strand_id
1 'polypeptide(L)'
;MFIDEYDNFTNTILTTSGKNKYIALTHGEGSFRYFFNLLKGLTSMPDSGLDKLFITGVSPVTMDDVTSGFNIGTNVSLDTSINEFMGFTESETMDILQYYHQAGRLSLEPNFCMDIMKQWYNNYRFSPDAQTVLFNSDMVLYFVQQAMKGTKLPKKLIDQNVKIDYKKLRYLMTIDNQLNGNFSRLKDLIENQEIISDIVDSFPVEQLIDQENFISLLYYFGLLTIHSTADGVYLLKIPNITILKLMYGYIRSGFEDVNVFKIDMWLLQNNIRDMAFRGNWKPFFQFLSEQIDKQTAIRDYLNGEKVIQGFLLAYLNVVDYYITQSESEMNKGYSDIFMEPFMSKYPDLEYSYLIELKYIARSEYSEEVQQAKIQDAQEQLDQYVQSDRIQKSIASTKLIKIILVYKGWELIYCEEYV
;
A
#
# COMPACT_ATOMS: atom_id res chain seq x y z
N MET A 1 5.23 4.56 33.52
CA MET A 1 4.36 5.40 32.68
C MET A 1 4.35 4.83 31.27
N PHE A 2 3.19 4.82 30.62
CA PHE A 2 3.03 4.46 29.21
C PHE A 2 2.60 5.71 28.45
N ILE A 3 3.25 6.00 27.33
CA ILE A 3 2.92 7.11 26.44
C ILE A 3 2.70 6.53 25.04
N ASP A 4 1.58 6.87 24.42
CA ASP A 4 1.26 6.45 23.06
C ASP A 4 1.09 7.66 22.13
N GLU A 5 1.17 7.42 20.82
CA GLU A 5 1.11 8.43 19.77
C GLU A 5 2.07 9.61 19.99
N TYR A 6 3.30 9.29 20.42
CA TYR A 6 4.32 10.29 20.74
C TYR A 6 4.57 11.28 19.59
N ASP A 7 4.47 10.83 18.34
CA ASP A 7 4.72 11.64 17.15
C ASP A 7 3.54 12.53 16.75
N ASN A 8 2.38 12.42 17.39
CA ASN A 8 1.16 13.11 16.97
C ASN A 8 1.35 14.64 16.92
N PHE A 9 2.13 15.21 17.84
CA PHE A 9 2.46 16.63 17.79
C PHE A 9 3.34 17.00 16.59
N THR A 10 4.36 16.18 16.27
CA THR A 10 5.21 16.37 15.09
C THR A 10 4.35 16.43 13.84
N ASN A 11 3.43 15.47 13.72
CA ASN A 11 2.51 15.38 12.61
C ASN A 11 1.59 16.60 12.49
N THR A 12 0.98 17.01 13.60
CA THR A 12 0.07 18.15 13.64
C THR A 12 0.80 19.44 13.28
N ILE A 13 1.99 19.67 13.82
CA ILE A 13 2.70 20.94 13.63
C ILE A 13 3.34 21.02 12.24
N LEU A 14 3.97 19.95 11.75
CA LEU A 14 4.55 19.94 10.41
C LEU A 14 3.49 20.19 9.34
N THR A 15 2.33 19.55 9.45
CA THR A 15 1.26 19.65 8.45
C THR A 15 0.48 20.97 8.52
N THR A 16 0.23 21.53 9.72
CA THR A 16 -0.62 22.74 9.86
C THR A 16 0.16 24.05 9.94
N SER A 17 1.37 23.98 10.49
CA SER A 17 2.13 25.13 10.97
C SER A 17 3.50 25.25 10.31
N GLY A 18 3.94 24.21 9.62
CA GLY A 18 5.17 24.17 8.84
C GLY A 18 6.43 23.97 9.67
N LYS A 19 7.52 23.71 8.95
CA LYS A 19 8.83 23.33 9.48
C LYS A 19 9.39 24.33 10.51
N ASN A 20 9.26 25.63 10.28
CA ASN A 20 9.83 26.65 11.18
C ASN A 20 9.19 26.64 12.58
N LYS A 21 7.87 26.46 12.66
CA LYS A 21 7.16 26.35 13.95
C LYS A 21 7.47 25.04 14.66
N TYR A 22 7.66 23.96 13.91
CA TYR A 22 8.10 22.69 14.46
C TYR A 22 9.46 22.82 15.14
N ILE A 23 10.46 23.36 14.43
CA ILE A 23 11.80 23.58 14.97
C ILE A 23 11.75 24.46 16.24
N ALA A 24 10.96 25.53 16.24
CA ALA A 24 10.82 26.40 17.41
C ALA A 24 10.25 25.70 18.66
N LEU A 25 9.45 24.64 18.49
CA LEU A 25 8.84 23.89 19.59
C LEU A 25 9.68 22.70 20.07
N THR A 26 10.52 22.15 19.19
CA THR A 26 11.35 20.97 19.49
C THR A 26 12.80 21.31 19.86
N HIS A 27 13.33 22.44 19.40
CA HIS A 27 14.71 22.86 19.65
C HIS A 27 14.82 23.94 20.74
N GLY A 28 16.04 24.16 21.26
CA GLY A 28 16.32 25.25 22.21
C GLY A 28 15.52 25.13 23.52
N GLU A 29 14.77 26.18 23.86
CA GLU A 29 13.85 26.26 25.02
C GLU A 29 12.41 25.82 24.69
N GLY A 30 12.21 25.09 23.59
CA GLY A 30 10.90 24.60 23.16
C GLY A 30 10.16 23.80 24.23
N SER A 31 8.84 23.99 24.32
CA SER A 31 7.99 23.41 25.37
C SER A 31 8.01 21.88 25.40
N PHE A 32 8.12 21.22 24.24
CA PHE A 32 8.21 19.76 24.17
C PHE A 32 9.53 19.25 24.73
N ARG A 33 10.65 19.87 24.36
CA ARG A 33 11.96 19.51 24.92
C ARG A 33 12.00 19.67 26.43
N TYR A 34 11.40 20.75 26.95
CA TYR A 34 11.26 20.97 28.39
C TYR A 34 10.48 19.84 29.10
N PHE A 35 9.33 19.44 28.55
CA PHE A 35 8.53 18.35 29.09
C PHE A 35 9.31 17.03 29.17
N PHE A 36 10.10 16.69 28.15
CA PHE A 36 10.88 15.44 28.18
C PHE A 36 12.10 15.52 29.09
N ASN A 37 12.74 16.68 29.19
CA ASN A 37 13.77 16.90 30.21
C ASN A 37 13.20 16.66 31.63
N LEU A 38 11.95 17.07 31.88
CA LEU A 38 11.26 16.81 33.14
C LEU A 38 11.02 15.31 33.34
N LEU A 39 10.49 14.60 32.35
CA LEU A 39 10.31 13.14 32.43
C LEU A 39 11.63 12.42 32.70
N LYS A 40 12.71 12.83 32.04
CA LYS A 40 14.06 12.30 32.29
C LYS A 40 14.50 12.54 33.72
N GLY A 41 14.32 13.77 34.23
CA GLY A 41 14.61 14.09 35.63
C GLY A 41 13.83 13.19 36.60
N LEU A 42 12.54 12.96 36.32
CA LEU A 42 11.68 12.07 37.11
C LEU A 42 12.07 10.58 37.03
N THR A 43 12.90 10.17 36.07
CA THR A 43 13.41 8.79 35.97
C THR A 43 14.82 8.60 36.51
N SER A 44 15.55 9.67 36.79
CA SER A 44 16.99 9.60 37.10
C SER A 44 17.38 10.20 38.45
N MET A 45 16.48 10.94 39.12
CA MET A 45 16.78 11.57 40.41
C MET A 45 16.52 10.62 41.59
N PRO A 46 17.31 10.72 42.69
CA PRO A 46 16.97 10.09 43.96
C PRO A 46 15.58 10.55 44.44
N ASP A 47 14.79 9.64 45.02
CA ASP A 47 13.41 9.88 45.47
C ASP A 47 12.42 10.34 44.38
N SER A 48 12.73 10.04 43.11
CA SER A 48 11.83 10.31 42.00
C SER A 48 10.73 9.25 41.87
N GLY A 49 9.55 9.66 41.40
CA GLY A 49 8.34 8.82 41.41
C GLY A 49 8.12 7.98 40.14
N LEU A 50 9.05 7.98 39.18
CA LEU A 50 8.86 7.31 37.89
C LEU A 50 10.00 6.32 37.61
N ASP A 51 9.77 5.04 37.90
CA ASP A 51 10.80 4.00 37.71
C ASP A 51 11.03 3.59 36.25
N LYS A 52 9.96 3.56 35.43
CA LYS A 52 10.00 3.07 34.04
C LYS A 52 9.10 3.88 33.13
N LEU A 53 9.58 4.08 31.90
CA LEU A 53 8.84 4.69 30.81
C LEU A 53 8.85 3.75 29.60
N PHE A 54 7.69 3.56 28.98
CA PHE A 54 7.57 2.88 27.70
C PHE A 54 6.76 3.78 26.77
N ILE A 55 7.30 4.04 25.58
CA ILE A 55 6.77 5.01 24.62
C ILE A 55 6.51 4.29 23.30
N THR A 56 5.32 4.48 22.74
CA THR A 56 4.92 3.96 21.43
C THR A 56 4.49 5.09 20.49
N GLY A 57 4.36 4.77 19.20
CA GLY A 57 3.97 5.75 18.18
C GLY A 57 5.00 6.86 17.99
N VAL A 58 6.29 6.52 18.01
CA VAL A 58 7.39 7.48 17.86
C VAL A 58 7.90 7.44 16.42
N SER A 59 7.84 8.55 15.71
CA SER A 59 8.43 8.64 14.37
C SER A 59 9.95 8.85 14.47
N PRO A 60 10.74 8.38 13.49
CA PRO A 60 12.19 8.63 13.44
C PRO A 60 12.58 10.11 13.52
N VAL A 61 11.74 10.98 12.94
CA VAL A 61 11.92 12.44 12.98
C VAL A 61 11.75 12.97 14.40
N THR A 62 10.69 12.52 15.08
CA THR A 62 10.45 12.90 16.46
C THR A 62 11.52 12.35 17.40
N MET A 63 12.08 11.16 17.10
CA MET A 63 13.22 10.64 17.84
C MET A 63 14.40 11.60 17.77
N ASP A 64 14.84 12.03 16.59
CA ASP A 64 16.02 12.88 16.48
C ASP A 64 15.84 14.24 17.20
N ASP A 65 14.74 14.93 16.89
CA ASP A 65 14.56 16.33 17.29
C ASP A 65 14.23 16.50 18.79
N VAL A 66 13.61 15.50 19.43
CA VAL A 66 13.14 15.60 20.82
C VAL A 66 13.96 14.76 21.79
N THR A 67 14.61 13.67 21.35
CA THR A 67 15.42 12.84 22.25
C THR A 67 16.78 13.43 22.60
N SER A 68 17.19 14.56 22.00
CA SER A 68 18.34 15.33 22.53
C SER A 68 18.13 15.75 24.01
N GLY A 69 16.88 15.87 24.47
CA GLY A 69 16.52 16.02 25.89
C GLY A 69 16.28 14.70 26.65
N PHE A 70 16.09 13.59 25.94
CA PHE A 70 15.68 12.28 26.46
C PHE A 70 16.63 11.13 26.03
N ASN A 71 17.94 11.34 26.15
CA ASN A 71 18.98 10.37 25.75
C ASN A 71 19.14 9.15 26.69
N ILE A 72 18.11 8.80 27.45
CA ILE A 72 18.07 7.64 28.36
C ILE A 72 17.22 6.49 27.81
N GLY A 73 16.52 6.72 26.71
CA GLY A 73 15.69 5.70 26.05
C GLY A 73 16.53 4.72 25.22
N THR A 74 16.07 3.48 25.14
CA THR A 74 16.59 2.46 24.21
C THR A 74 15.53 2.23 23.14
N ASN A 75 15.88 2.41 21.87
CA ASN A 75 15.01 2.05 20.77
C ASN A 75 14.97 0.52 20.64
N VAL A 76 13.77 -0.04 20.75
CA VAL A 76 13.53 -1.49 20.68
C VAL A 76 12.69 -1.89 19.47
N SER A 77 12.42 -0.98 18.54
CA SER A 77 11.47 -1.20 17.42
C SER A 77 11.82 -2.40 16.54
N LEU A 78 13.11 -2.71 16.40
CA LEU A 78 13.62 -3.87 15.64
C LEU A 78 13.97 -5.08 16.53
N ASP A 79 13.74 -5.01 17.84
CA ASP A 79 14.05 -6.08 18.78
C ASP A 79 13.07 -7.25 18.59
N THR A 80 13.63 -8.43 18.35
CA THR A 80 12.86 -9.65 18.11
C THR A 80 11.94 -10.01 19.28
N SER A 81 12.34 -9.69 20.51
CA SER A 81 11.58 -10.00 21.72
C SER A 81 10.24 -9.27 21.80
N ILE A 82 10.08 -8.18 21.06
CA ILE A 82 8.84 -7.40 21.01
C ILE A 82 8.09 -7.53 19.68
N ASN A 83 8.56 -8.36 18.74
CA ASN A 83 7.92 -8.49 17.43
C ASN A 83 6.43 -8.81 17.59
N GLU A 84 6.09 -9.83 18.37
CA GLU A 84 4.71 -10.29 18.61
C GLU A 84 3.85 -9.29 19.42
N PHE A 85 4.43 -8.22 19.98
CA PHE A 85 3.65 -7.17 20.63
C PHE A 85 2.94 -6.25 19.61
N MET A 86 3.39 -6.25 18.35
CA MET A 86 2.94 -5.31 17.31
C MET A 86 1.77 -5.81 16.48
N GLY A 87 1.27 -7.02 16.73
CA GLY A 87 0.15 -7.60 15.98
C GLY A 87 -0.31 -8.91 16.59
N PHE A 88 -1.23 -9.59 15.90
CA PHE A 88 -1.65 -10.93 16.31
C PHE A 88 -0.89 -12.00 15.55
N THR A 89 -0.52 -13.06 16.25
CA THR A 89 -0.06 -14.30 15.64
C THR A 89 -1.20 -15.02 14.90
N GLU A 90 -0.86 -16.00 14.07
CA GLU A 90 -1.85 -16.86 13.42
C GLU A 90 -2.72 -17.61 14.43
N SER A 91 -2.13 -18.11 15.53
CA SER A 91 -2.86 -18.80 16.59
C SER A 91 -3.83 -17.87 17.31
N GLU A 92 -3.41 -16.67 17.71
CA GLU A 92 -4.30 -15.71 18.38
C GLU A 92 -5.45 -15.27 17.46
N THR A 93 -5.15 -15.05 16.18
CA THR A 93 -6.17 -14.72 15.19
C THR A 93 -7.19 -15.86 15.03
N MET A 94 -6.72 -17.11 14.98
CA MET A 94 -7.59 -18.28 14.92
C MET A 94 -8.42 -18.43 16.20
N ASP A 95 -7.83 -18.24 17.37
CA ASP A 95 -8.52 -18.32 18.66
C ASP A 95 -9.64 -17.28 18.76
N ILE A 96 -9.41 -16.05 18.30
CA ILE A 96 -10.44 -15.00 18.23
C ILE A 96 -11.60 -15.45 17.32
N LEU A 97 -11.30 -15.97 16.13
CA LEU A 97 -12.32 -16.44 15.18
C LEU A 97 -13.13 -17.61 15.76
N GLN A 98 -12.46 -18.59 16.35
CA GLN A 98 -13.09 -19.76 16.97
C GLN A 98 -13.97 -19.36 18.15
N TYR A 99 -13.49 -18.46 19.02
CA TYR A 99 -14.25 -17.97 20.17
C TYR A 99 -15.61 -17.40 19.75
N TYR A 100 -15.62 -16.47 18.79
CA TYR A 100 -16.88 -15.86 18.35
C TYR A 100 -17.76 -16.80 17.52
N HIS A 101 -17.17 -17.75 16.79
CA HIS A 101 -17.92 -18.76 16.04
C HIS A 101 -18.61 -19.75 16.98
N GLN A 102 -17.90 -20.29 17.97
CA GLN A 102 -18.44 -21.20 18.98
C GLN A 102 -19.50 -20.53 19.85
N ALA A 103 -19.37 -19.22 20.11
CA ALA A 103 -20.39 -18.43 20.79
C ALA A 103 -21.64 -18.13 19.91
N GLY A 104 -21.68 -18.61 18.67
CA GLY A 104 -22.77 -18.37 17.72
C GLY A 104 -22.89 -16.91 17.25
N ARG A 105 -21.82 -16.12 17.41
CA ARG A 105 -21.79 -14.69 17.03
C ARG A 105 -21.18 -14.45 15.66
N LEU A 106 -20.20 -15.27 15.27
CA LEU A 106 -19.60 -15.27 13.94
C LEU A 106 -20.15 -16.46 13.15
N SER A 107 -20.99 -16.18 12.16
CA SER A 107 -21.62 -17.22 11.34
C SER A 107 -20.70 -17.78 10.24
N LEU A 108 -19.65 -17.05 9.88
CA LEU A 108 -18.66 -17.50 8.91
C LEU A 108 -17.74 -18.56 9.54
N GLU A 109 -17.30 -19.51 8.72
CA GLU A 109 -16.34 -20.55 9.14
C GLU A 109 -14.97 -19.93 9.48
N PRO A 110 -14.35 -20.30 10.62
CA PRO A 110 -13.06 -19.74 11.03
C PRO A 110 -11.94 -19.88 10.00
N ASN A 111 -11.81 -21.06 9.37
CA ASN A 111 -10.78 -21.28 8.34
C ASN A 111 -10.99 -20.41 7.11
N PHE A 112 -12.25 -20.24 6.67
CA PHE A 112 -12.58 -19.34 5.57
C PHE A 112 -12.22 -17.88 5.90
N CYS A 113 -12.54 -17.41 7.11
CA CYS A 113 -12.12 -16.08 7.56
C CYS A 113 -10.59 -15.95 7.58
N MET A 114 -9.89 -16.96 8.09
CA MET A 114 -8.43 -16.99 8.16
C MET A 114 -7.79 -16.86 6.77
N ASP A 115 -8.29 -17.58 5.76
CA ASP A 115 -7.78 -17.51 4.39
C ASP A 115 -7.89 -16.09 3.80
N ILE A 116 -8.99 -15.39 4.08
CA ILE A 116 -9.15 -13.97 3.70
C ILE A 116 -8.17 -13.08 4.48
N MET A 117 -8.08 -13.25 5.80
CA MET A 117 -7.21 -12.43 6.64
C MET A 117 -5.72 -12.61 6.29
N LYS A 118 -5.30 -13.82 5.89
CA LYS A 118 -3.92 -14.09 5.46
C LYS A 118 -3.51 -13.25 4.25
N GLN A 119 -4.42 -13.04 3.31
CA GLN A 119 -4.14 -12.23 2.11
C GLN A 119 -4.25 -10.73 2.39
N TRP A 120 -5.19 -10.33 3.25
CA TRP A 120 -5.53 -8.92 3.44
C TRP A 120 -4.80 -8.25 4.59
N TYR A 121 -4.45 -8.96 5.67
CA TYR A 121 -4.02 -8.34 6.94
C TYR A 121 -2.72 -8.91 7.53
N ASN A 122 -2.18 -10.00 6.98
CA ASN A 122 -1.01 -10.69 7.51
C ASN A 122 0.32 -10.16 6.92
N ASN A 123 1.40 -10.92 7.18
CA ASN A 123 2.76 -10.81 6.67
C ASN A 123 3.59 -9.68 7.27
N TYR A 124 3.18 -9.13 8.41
CA TYR A 124 4.01 -8.17 9.12
C TYR A 124 5.12 -8.86 9.91
N ARG A 125 6.34 -8.40 9.69
CA ARG A 125 7.54 -8.68 10.45
C ARG A 125 8.32 -7.38 10.64
N PHE A 126 8.62 -7.08 11.89
CA PHE A 126 9.26 -5.82 12.28
C PHE A 126 10.68 -6.02 12.79
N SER A 127 11.10 -7.26 13.03
CA SER A 127 12.48 -7.60 13.39
C SER A 127 13.10 -8.54 12.35
N PRO A 128 14.39 -8.37 11.98
CA PRO A 128 15.04 -9.23 10.99
C PRO A 128 15.14 -10.69 11.41
N ASP A 129 15.32 -10.95 12.71
CA ASP A 129 15.49 -12.31 13.25
C ASP A 129 14.15 -12.96 13.65
N ALA A 130 13.04 -12.23 13.56
CA ALA A 130 11.72 -12.76 13.88
C ALA A 130 11.29 -13.82 12.87
N GLN A 131 10.84 -14.96 13.38
CA GLN A 131 10.30 -16.04 12.55
C GLN A 131 8.80 -15.85 12.31
N THR A 132 8.09 -15.37 13.32
CA THR A 132 6.64 -15.14 13.30
C THR A 132 6.29 -13.94 12.43
N VAL A 133 5.34 -14.12 11.50
CA VAL A 133 4.64 -13.02 10.84
C VAL A 133 3.33 -12.75 11.54
N LEU A 134 2.89 -11.50 11.48
CA LEU A 134 1.79 -10.99 12.27
C LEU A 134 0.69 -10.45 11.38
N PHE A 135 -0.52 -10.57 11.91
CA PHE A 135 -1.71 -9.90 11.42
C PHE A 135 -1.81 -8.52 12.05
N ASN A 136 -2.22 -7.54 11.25
CA ASN A 136 -2.62 -6.23 11.76
C ASN A 136 -3.85 -6.41 12.68
N SER A 137 -3.68 -6.09 13.96
CA SER A 137 -4.68 -6.33 15.00
C SER A 137 -5.95 -5.51 14.80
N ASP A 138 -5.84 -4.23 14.41
CA ASP A 138 -6.99 -3.37 14.07
C ASP A 138 -7.84 -4.01 12.97
N MET A 139 -7.19 -4.46 11.89
CA MET A 139 -7.88 -5.07 10.77
C MET A 139 -8.55 -6.40 11.11
N VAL A 140 -7.93 -7.25 11.94
CA VAL A 140 -8.54 -8.48 12.44
C VAL A 140 -9.79 -8.17 13.27
N LEU A 141 -9.66 -7.27 14.25
CA LEU A 141 -10.77 -6.89 15.13
C LEU A 141 -11.91 -6.23 14.35
N TYR A 142 -11.58 -5.34 13.42
CA TYR A 142 -12.53 -4.72 12.51
C TYR A 142 -13.30 -5.76 11.71
N PHE A 143 -12.60 -6.69 11.06
CA PHE A 143 -13.24 -7.73 10.25
C PHE A 143 -14.21 -8.56 11.09
N VAL A 144 -13.78 -9.04 12.26
CA VAL A 144 -14.61 -9.84 13.16
C VAL A 144 -15.86 -9.06 13.58
N GLN A 145 -15.68 -7.82 14.02
CA GLN A 145 -16.78 -6.94 14.42
C GLN A 145 -17.80 -6.72 13.30
N GLN A 146 -17.35 -6.53 12.06
CA GLN A 146 -18.25 -6.35 10.92
C GLN A 146 -18.91 -7.67 10.50
N ALA A 147 -18.18 -8.78 10.48
CA ALA A 147 -18.68 -10.09 10.09
C ALA A 147 -19.76 -10.60 11.05
N MET A 148 -19.65 -10.29 12.35
CA MET A 148 -20.69 -10.60 13.36
C MET A 148 -22.04 -9.90 13.11
N LYS A 149 -22.10 -8.85 12.29
CA LYS A 149 -23.34 -8.13 11.97
C LYS A 149 -24.21 -8.84 10.92
N GLY A 150 -23.70 -9.90 10.30
CA GLY A 150 -24.40 -10.58 9.22
C GLY A 150 -23.88 -12.00 8.99
N THR A 151 -24.13 -12.51 7.78
CA THR A 151 -23.77 -13.88 7.37
C THR A 151 -22.82 -13.92 6.17
N LYS A 152 -22.23 -12.77 5.85
CA LYS A 152 -21.37 -12.59 4.68
C LYS A 152 -20.12 -11.82 5.09
N LEU A 153 -19.11 -11.82 4.23
CA LEU A 153 -17.92 -10.99 4.41
C LEU A 153 -18.29 -9.51 4.63
N PRO A 154 -17.47 -8.76 5.40
CA PRO A 154 -17.66 -7.32 5.56
C PRO A 154 -17.78 -6.60 4.21
N LYS A 155 -18.75 -5.69 4.11
CA LYS A 155 -18.94 -4.86 2.90
C LYS A 155 -17.71 -4.05 2.54
N LYS A 156 -16.95 -3.60 3.54
CA LYS A 156 -15.63 -3.00 3.40
C LYS A 156 -14.66 -3.89 4.14
N LEU A 157 -13.55 -4.24 3.50
CA LEU A 157 -12.49 -5.05 4.11
C LEU A 157 -11.35 -4.20 4.65
N ILE A 158 -11.39 -2.88 4.50
CA ILE A 158 -10.37 -1.96 4.96
C ILE A 158 -11.03 -0.97 5.92
N ASP A 159 -10.56 -0.91 7.16
CA ASP A 159 -10.99 0.12 8.11
C ASP A 159 -10.43 1.48 7.69
N GLN A 160 -11.12 2.56 8.05
CA GLN A 160 -10.56 3.90 7.87
C GLN A 160 -9.43 4.20 8.87
N ASN A 161 -9.37 3.48 10.00
CA ASN A 161 -8.37 3.70 11.04
C ASN A 161 -6.97 3.20 10.65
N VAL A 162 -6.86 2.17 9.81
CA VAL A 162 -5.55 1.73 9.26
C VAL A 162 -4.96 2.72 8.25
N LYS A 163 -5.75 3.70 7.79
CA LYS A 163 -5.24 4.73 6.89
C LYS A 163 -4.33 5.65 7.67
N ILE A 164 -3.07 5.70 7.26
CA ILE A 164 -2.15 6.75 7.69
C ILE A 164 -2.78 8.09 7.33
N ASP A 165 -2.56 9.09 8.18
CA ASP A 165 -2.93 10.45 7.86
C ASP A 165 -2.25 10.84 6.54
N TYR A 166 -3.06 10.85 5.48
CA TYR A 166 -2.61 11.12 4.13
C TYR A 166 -1.94 12.49 4.02
N LYS A 167 -2.22 13.44 4.93
CA LYS A 167 -1.50 14.72 5.00
C LYS A 167 -0.01 14.53 5.28
N LYS A 168 0.36 13.52 6.09
CA LYS A 168 1.76 13.17 6.37
C LYS A 168 2.45 12.73 5.08
N LEU A 169 1.88 11.75 4.38
CA LEU A 169 2.46 11.25 3.12
C LEU A 169 2.47 12.32 2.03
N ARG A 170 1.40 13.11 1.90
CA ARG A 170 1.34 14.23 0.96
C ARG A 170 2.49 15.20 1.18
N TYR A 171 2.78 15.57 2.43
CA TYR A 171 3.90 16.45 2.75
C TYR A 171 5.25 15.87 2.28
N LEU A 172 5.42 14.55 2.36
CA LEU A 172 6.65 13.87 1.92
C LEU A 172 6.74 13.75 0.39
N MET A 173 5.60 13.65 -0.30
CA MET A 173 5.52 13.47 -1.75
C MET A 173 5.46 14.79 -2.54
N THR A 174 5.29 15.93 -1.87
CA THR A 174 5.10 17.22 -2.54
C THR A 174 6.05 18.31 -2.05
N ILE A 175 6.54 19.15 -2.97
CA ILE A 175 7.29 20.38 -2.70
C ILE A 175 6.68 21.48 -3.57
N ASP A 176 6.34 22.63 -2.99
CA ASP A 176 5.76 23.78 -3.70
C ASP A 176 4.58 23.42 -4.64
N ASN A 177 3.69 22.53 -4.18
CA ASN A 177 2.57 21.98 -4.94
C ASN A 177 2.97 21.20 -6.21
N GLN A 178 4.16 20.60 -6.23
CA GLN A 178 4.61 19.67 -7.27
C GLN A 178 5.02 18.34 -6.66
N LEU A 179 4.89 17.25 -7.42
CA LEU A 179 5.34 15.93 -7.01
C LEU A 179 6.87 15.90 -7.02
N ASN A 180 7.46 15.38 -5.95
CA ASN A 180 8.91 15.28 -5.79
C ASN A 180 9.42 13.83 -6.02
N GLY A 181 10.72 13.61 -5.83
CA GLY A 181 11.32 12.28 -6.00
C GLY A 181 10.73 11.17 -5.12
N ASN A 182 10.12 11.49 -3.97
CA ASN A 182 9.47 10.48 -3.12
C ASN A 182 8.19 9.94 -3.74
N PHE A 183 7.48 10.73 -4.55
CA PHE A 183 6.36 10.21 -5.32
C PHE A 183 6.82 9.16 -6.33
N SER A 184 7.91 9.44 -7.07
CA SER A 184 8.49 8.46 -7.99
C SER A 184 8.94 7.20 -7.26
N ARG A 185 9.59 7.33 -6.10
CA ARG A 185 9.99 6.19 -5.27
C ARG A 185 8.81 5.36 -4.79
N LEU A 186 7.71 6.00 -4.37
CA LEU A 186 6.50 5.29 -3.97
C LEU A 186 5.92 4.49 -5.14
N LYS A 187 5.92 5.08 -6.33
CA LYS A 187 5.48 4.41 -7.56
C LYS A 187 6.37 3.21 -7.90
N ASP A 188 7.69 3.40 -7.92
CA ASP A 188 8.66 2.33 -8.19
C ASP A 188 8.53 1.18 -7.18
N LEU A 189 8.27 1.50 -5.90
CA LEU A 189 8.03 0.53 -4.85
C LEU A 189 6.74 -0.27 -5.07
N ILE A 190 5.66 0.37 -5.49
CA ILE A 190 4.40 -0.33 -5.83
C ILE A 190 4.58 -1.25 -7.04
N GLU A 191 5.36 -0.81 -8.03
CA GLU A 191 5.63 -1.60 -9.25
C GLU A 191 6.49 -2.83 -8.97
N ASN A 192 7.54 -2.67 -8.17
CA ASN A 192 8.46 -3.76 -7.85
C ASN A 192 7.99 -4.59 -6.63
N GLN A 193 7.06 -4.09 -5.81
CA GLN A 193 6.55 -4.69 -4.56
C GLN A 193 7.61 -4.93 -3.48
N GLU A 194 8.88 -4.64 -3.78
CA GLU A 194 10.02 -4.83 -2.89
C GLU A 194 11.08 -3.74 -3.10
N ILE A 195 11.86 -3.49 -2.05
CA ILE A 195 13.00 -2.57 -2.09
C ILE A 195 14.07 -3.04 -1.10
N ILE A 196 15.34 -2.91 -1.50
CA ILE A 196 16.49 -3.15 -0.63
C ILE A 196 16.90 -1.81 -0.02
N SER A 197 16.88 -1.71 1.31
CA SER A 197 17.22 -0.48 2.04
C SER A 197 17.55 -0.79 3.49
N ASP A 198 18.37 0.06 4.11
CA ASP A 198 18.45 0.14 5.57
C ASP A 198 17.17 0.75 6.16
N ILE A 199 16.95 0.48 7.45
CA ILE A 199 15.95 1.13 8.29
C ILE A 199 16.71 2.07 9.23
N VAL A 200 16.58 3.37 9.00
CA VAL A 200 17.24 4.40 9.80
C VAL A 200 16.42 4.68 11.05
N ASP A 201 17.05 4.57 12.22
CA ASP A 201 16.39 4.73 13.52
C ASP A 201 15.90 6.16 13.77
N SER A 202 16.70 7.16 13.44
CA SER A 202 16.35 8.57 13.63
C SER A 202 17.07 9.47 12.63
N PHE A 203 16.40 10.54 12.22
CA PHE A 203 16.96 11.55 11.33
C PHE A 203 16.23 12.89 11.50
N PRO A 204 16.89 14.03 11.28
CA PRO A 204 16.28 15.34 11.42
C PRO A 204 15.24 15.61 10.32
N VAL A 205 14.29 16.49 10.61
CA VAL A 205 13.23 16.89 9.66
C VAL A 205 13.79 17.46 8.34
N GLU A 206 14.98 18.04 8.36
CA GLU A 206 15.73 18.53 7.18
C GLU A 206 15.99 17.44 6.14
N GLN A 207 16.17 16.20 6.59
CA GLN A 207 16.58 15.07 5.76
C GLN A 207 15.38 14.19 5.34
N LEU A 208 14.16 14.68 5.50
CA LEU A 208 12.93 13.96 5.13
C LEU A 208 12.83 13.57 3.65
N ILE A 209 13.48 14.34 2.78
CA ILE A 209 13.47 14.11 1.33
C ILE A 209 14.51 13.08 0.88
N ASP A 210 15.41 12.69 1.79
CA ASP A 210 16.44 11.70 1.51
C ASP A 210 15.79 10.33 1.35
N GLN A 211 16.30 9.57 0.38
CA GLN A 211 15.66 8.32 -0.04
C GLN A 211 15.53 7.32 1.10
N GLU A 212 16.63 7.05 1.81
CA GLU A 212 16.68 6.09 2.91
C GLU A 212 15.73 6.46 4.05
N ASN A 213 15.61 7.76 4.34
CA ASN A 213 14.71 8.28 5.36
C ASN A 213 13.24 8.15 4.94
N PHE A 214 12.92 8.44 3.68
CA PHE A 214 11.57 8.23 3.15
C PHE A 214 11.16 6.76 3.22
N ILE A 215 12.04 5.83 2.80
CA ILE A 215 11.77 4.38 2.87
C ILE A 215 11.61 3.93 4.33
N SER A 216 12.46 4.42 5.23
CA SER A 216 12.34 4.18 6.67
C SER A 216 10.99 4.64 7.21
N LEU A 217 10.49 5.83 6.81
CA LEU A 217 9.15 6.29 7.20
C LEU A 217 8.04 5.36 6.71
N LEU A 218 8.13 4.87 5.47
CA LEU A 218 7.14 3.91 4.97
C LEU A 218 7.12 2.63 5.83
N TYR A 219 8.29 2.16 6.28
CA TYR A 219 8.39 1.04 7.23
C TYR A 219 7.77 1.38 8.59
N TYR A 220 8.15 2.51 9.22
CA TYR A 220 7.59 2.90 10.53
C TYR A 220 6.10 3.22 10.48
N PHE A 221 5.55 3.57 9.32
CA PHE A 221 4.12 3.71 9.11
C PHE A 221 3.38 2.39 8.85
N GLY A 222 4.09 1.26 8.82
CA GLY A 222 3.51 -0.05 8.53
C GLY A 222 3.09 -0.23 7.06
N LEU A 223 3.62 0.60 6.15
CA LEU A 223 3.45 0.40 4.70
C LEU A 223 4.45 -0.60 4.13
N LEU A 224 5.58 -0.77 4.83
CA LEU A 224 6.58 -1.76 4.51
C LEU A 224 6.81 -2.69 5.70
N THR A 225 7.33 -3.86 5.39
CA THR A 225 7.71 -4.87 6.36
C THR A 225 9.02 -5.55 5.97
N ILE A 226 9.76 -6.07 6.94
CA ILE A 226 10.99 -6.82 6.68
C ILE A 226 10.62 -8.20 6.15
N HIS A 227 11.00 -8.50 4.92
CA HIS A 227 10.82 -9.83 4.34
C HIS A 227 12.01 -10.74 4.65
N SER A 228 13.21 -10.25 4.41
CA SER A 228 14.47 -10.96 4.65
C SER A 228 15.64 -9.97 4.71
N THR A 229 16.86 -10.50 4.82
CA THR A 229 18.08 -9.75 4.54
C THR A 229 18.47 -9.89 3.06
N ALA A 230 19.01 -8.83 2.47
CA ALA A 230 19.55 -8.80 1.12
C ALA A 230 20.65 -7.73 1.04
N ASP A 231 21.73 -8.00 0.30
CA ASP A 231 22.86 -7.09 0.11
C ASP A 231 23.47 -6.52 1.40
N GLY A 232 23.41 -7.28 2.50
CA GLY A 232 23.92 -6.86 3.81
C GLY A 232 22.98 -5.94 4.60
N VAL A 233 21.80 -5.61 4.06
CA VAL A 233 20.76 -4.78 4.66
C VAL A 233 19.40 -5.53 4.63
N TYR A 234 18.28 -4.81 4.63
CA TYR A 234 16.94 -5.40 4.61
C TYR A 234 16.33 -5.41 3.21
N LEU A 235 15.68 -6.53 2.87
CA LEU A 235 14.69 -6.58 1.80
C LEU A 235 13.32 -6.27 2.40
N LEU A 236 12.78 -5.10 2.07
CA LEU A 236 11.47 -4.63 2.51
C LEU A 236 10.42 -4.93 1.44
N LYS A 237 9.19 -5.24 1.87
CA LYS A 237 8.05 -5.50 0.96
C LYS A 237 6.78 -4.82 1.44
N ILE A 238 5.83 -4.64 0.51
CA ILE A 238 4.45 -4.31 0.85
C ILE A 238 3.81 -5.58 1.47
N PRO A 239 3.28 -5.52 2.71
CA PRO A 239 2.92 -6.73 3.46
C PRO A 239 1.69 -7.47 2.89
N ASN A 240 0.67 -6.74 2.45
CA ASN A 240 -0.61 -7.34 2.09
C ASN A 240 -1.45 -6.42 1.18
N ILE A 241 -2.58 -6.96 0.69
CA ILE A 241 -3.51 -6.29 -0.22
C ILE A 241 -4.07 -4.99 0.38
N THR A 242 -4.29 -4.95 1.70
CA THR A 242 -4.81 -3.75 2.36
C THR A 242 -3.87 -2.59 2.15
N ILE A 243 -2.58 -2.78 2.46
CA ILE A 243 -1.57 -1.75 2.29
C ILE A 243 -1.37 -1.39 0.82
N LEU A 244 -1.31 -2.37 -0.09
CA LEU A 244 -1.19 -2.11 -1.52
C LEU A 244 -2.33 -1.21 -2.05
N LYS A 245 -3.58 -1.50 -1.64
CA LYS A 245 -4.75 -0.67 -2.01
C LYS A 245 -4.69 0.75 -1.43
N LEU A 246 -4.15 0.90 -0.21
CA LEU A 246 -3.91 2.23 0.37
C LEU A 246 -2.86 3.01 -0.44
N MET A 247 -1.78 2.36 -0.83
CA MET A 247 -0.71 2.97 -1.63
C MET A 247 -1.20 3.41 -3.02
N TYR A 248 -2.02 2.60 -3.71
CA TYR A 248 -2.70 3.07 -4.93
C TYR A 248 -3.58 4.29 -4.66
N GLY A 249 -4.24 4.35 -3.51
CA GLY A 249 -4.97 5.54 -3.05
C GLY A 249 -4.09 6.77 -2.93
N TYR A 250 -2.89 6.63 -2.35
CA TYR A 250 -1.95 7.74 -2.19
C TYR A 250 -1.42 8.25 -3.54
N ILE A 251 -1.17 7.37 -4.51
CA ILE A 251 -0.80 7.77 -5.87
C ILE A 251 -1.91 8.59 -6.53
N ARG A 252 -3.16 8.12 -6.47
CA ARG A 252 -4.31 8.85 -7.05
C ARG A 252 -4.50 10.21 -6.39
N SER A 253 -4.52 10.25 -5.05
CA SER A 253 -4.65 11.50 -4.31
C SER A 253 -3.48 12.45 -4.58
N GLY A 254 -2.26 11.94 -4.76
CA GLY A 254 -1.09 12.74 -5.08
C GLY A 254 -1.27 13.49 -6.41
N PHE A 255 -1.73 12.79 -7.46
CA PHE A 255 -2.04 13.44 -8.74
C PHE A 255 -3.18 14.45 -8.63
N GLU A 256 -4.24 14.15 -7.88
CA GLU A 256 -5.38 15.06 -7.70
C GLU A 256 -4.97 16.33 -6.94
N ASP A 257 -4.19 16.19 -5.87
CA ASP A 257 -3.79 17.29 -4.98
C ASP A 257 -2.96 18.38 -5.67
N VAL A 258 -2.15 18.00 -6.65
CA VAL A 258 -1.35 18.92 -7.45
C VAL A 258 -1.98 19.23 -8.81
N ASN A 259 -3.26 18.87 -9.00
CA ASN A 259 -4.04 19.06 -10.23
C ASN A 259 -3.37 18.48 -11.50
N VAL A 260 -2.58 17.41 -11.35
CA VAL A 260 -1.95 16.71 -12.49
C VAL A 260 -2.97 15.83 -13.20
N PHE A 261 -3.81 15.14 -12.45
CA PHE A 261 -4.83 14.26 -13.00
C PHE A 261 -6.01 14.09 -12.06
N LYS A 262 -7.20 14.45 -12.53
CA LYS A 262 -8.46 14.35 -11.80
C LYS A 262 -9.55 13.82 -12.72
N ILE A 263 -10.30 12.83 -12.25
CA ILE A 263 -11.33 12.15 -13.07
C ILE A 263 -12.62 11.97 -12.28
N ASP A 264 -13.71 11.72 -12.99
CA ASP A 264 -14.98 11.32 -12.39
C ASP A 264 -14.87 9.88 -11.85
N MET A 265 -14.65 9.78 -10.54
CA MET A 265 -14.52 8.51 -9.84
C MET A 265 -15.82 7.71 -9.82
N TRP A 266 -16.98 8.37 -9.90
CA TRP A 266 -18.27 7.67 -9.96
C TRP A 266 -18.45 6.97 -11.30
N LEU A 267 -18.14 7.67 -12.40
CA LEU A 267 -18.16 7.09 -13.74
C LEU A 267 -17.13 5.95 -13.87
N LEU A 268 -15.92 6.13 -13.35
CA LEU A 268 -14.91 5.07 -13.32
C LEU A 268 -15.42 3.81 -12.60
N GLN A 269 -16.00 3.96 -11.40
CA GLN A 269 -16.55 2.83 -10.63
C GLN A 269 -17.70 2.13 -11.37
N ASN A 270 -18.55 2.89 -12.06
CA ASN A 270 -19.60 2.31 -12.90
C ASN A 270 -19.01 1.49 -14.06
N ASN A 271 -17.99 2.00 -14.74
CA ASN A 271 -17.31 1.27 -15.82
C ASN A 271 -16.69 -0.04 -15.30
N ILE A 272 -16.04 -0.02 -14.13
CA ILE A 272 -15.48 -1.26 -13.53
C ILE A 272 -16.61 -2.23 -13.12
N ARG A 273 -17.76 -1.73 -12.65
CA ARG A 273 -18.92 -2.58 -12.37
C ARG A 273 -19.49 -3.21 -13.65
N ASP A 274 -19.57 -2.46 -14.74
CA ASP A 274 -20.07 -2.99 -16.01
C ASP A 274 -19.08 -3.98 -16.65
N MET A 275 -17.78 -3.75 -16.49
CA MET A 275 -16.74 -4.74 -16.75
C MET A 275 -17.01 -6.02 -15.94
N ALA A 276 -17.11 -5.92 -14.62
CA ALA A 276 -17.30 -7.04 -13.70
C ALA A 276 -18.53 -7.92 -13.91
N PHE A 277 -19.69 -7.31 -14.18
CA PHE A 277 -20.97 -8.03 -14.19
C PHE A 277 -21.60 -8.14 -15.58
N ARG A 278 -21.05 -7.50 -16.62
CA ARG A 278 -21.62 -7.50 -17.97
C ARG A 278 -20.59 -7.74 -19.08
N GLY A 279 -19.31 -7.87 -18.73
CA GLY A 279 -18.24 -8.02 -19.70
C GLY A 279 -17.97 -6.75 -20.51
N ASN A 280 -18.58 -5.61 -20.15
CA ASN A 280 -18.42 -4.36 -20.89
C ASN A 280 -17.16 -3.61 -20.42
N TRP A 281 -16.00 -4.12 -20.82
CA TRP A 281 -14.68 -3.70 -20.33
C TRP A 281 -14.10 -2.49 -21.09
N LYS A 282 -14.36 -2.39 -22.39
CA LYS A 282 -13.75 -1.38 -23.28
C LYS A 282 -14.00 0.08 -22.83
N PRO A 283 -15.20 0.46 -22.32
CA PRO A 283 -15.45 1.81 -21.81
C PRO A 283 -14.55 2.25 -20.66
N PHE A 284 -14.05 1.33 -19.83
CA PHE A 284 -13.10 1.67 -18.76
C PHE A 284 -11.80 2.25 -19.33
N PHE A 285 -11.18 1.54 -20.27
CA PHE A 285 -9.91 1.96 -20.88
C PHE A 285 -10.08 3.19 -21.77
N GLN A 286 -11.18 3.26 -22.53
CA GLN A 286 -11.52 4.44 -23.32
C GLN A 286 -11.70 5.68 -22.46
N PHE A 287 -12.42 5.56 -21.34
CA PHE A 287 -12.58 6.65 -20.40
C PHE A 287 -11.23 7.15 -19.87
N LEU A 288 -10.35 6.26 -19.39
CA LEU A 288 -9.02 6.66 -18.92
C LEU A 288 -8.19 7.32 -20.03
N SER A 289 -8.20 6.78 -21.26
CA SER A 289 -7.50 7.37 -22.41
C SER A 289 -8.00 8.78 -22.69
N GLU A 290 -9.32 9.00 -22.73
CA GLU A 290 -9.91 10.32 -22.94
C GLU A 290 -9.52 11.32 -21.83
N GLN A 291 -9.43 10.86 -20.58
CA GLN A 291 -9.02 11.72 -19.47
C GLN A 291 -7.53 12.09 -19.56
N ILE A 292 -6.66 11.15 -19.97
CA ILE A 292 -5.24 11.41 -20.24
C ILE A 292 -5.10 12.42 -21.39
N ASP A 293 -5.98 12.35 -22.38
CA ASP A 293 -5.94 13.28 -23.50
C ASP A 293 -6.33 14.71 -23.13
N LYS A 294 -7.34 14.86 -22.27
CA LYS A 294 -7.83 16.15 -21.78
C LYS A 294 -6.86 16.83 -20.80
N GLN A 295 -6.01 16.07 -20.12
CA GLN A 295 -5.17 16.56 -19.03
C GLN A 295 -3.69 16.37 -19.35
N THR A 296 -3.09 17.33 -20.06
CA THR A 296 -1.73 17.16 -20.60
C THR A 296 -0.65 16.95 -19.54
N ALA A 297 -0.85 17.44 -18.31
CA ALA A 297 0.12 17.33 -17.22
C ALA A 297 0.44 15.88 -16.82
N ILE A 298 -0.51 14.95 -16.92
CA ILE A 298 -0.26 13.54 -16.57
C ILE A 298 0.69 12.85 -17.55
N ARG A 299 0.79 13.35 -18.79
CA ARG A 299 1.54 12.70 -19.88
C ARG A 299 3.03 12.61 -19.56
N ASP A 300 3.56 13.59 -18.84
CA ASP A 300 4.96 13.61 -18.40
C ASP A 300 5.27 12.48 -17.40
N TYR A 301 4.25 11.97 -16.70
CA TYR A 301 4.36 10.89 -15.72
C TYR A 301 4.09 9.49 -16.31
N LEU A 302 3.71 9.39 -17.59
CA LEU A 302 3.28 8.18 -18.27
C LEU A 302 4.27 7.73 -19.35
N ASN A 303 5.55 7.61 -18.97
CA ASN A 303 6.63 7.16 -19.85
C ASN A 303 7.16 5.79 -19.42
N GLY A 304 7.06 4.80 -20.32
CA GLY A 304 7.52 3.43 -20.11
C GLY A 304 6.41 2.45 -19.73
N GLU A 305 6.65 1.16 -19.98
CA GLU A 305 5.66 0.09 -19.83
C GLU A 305 5.19 -0.09 -18.38
N LYS A 306 6.14 -0.33 -17.46
CA LYS A 306 5.87 -0.50 -16.02
C LYS A 306 5.12 0.70 -15.41
N VAL A 307 5.45 1.89 -15.87
CA VAL A 307 4.82 3.14 -15.46
C VAL A 307 3.34 3.19 -15.82
N ILE A 308 2.99 2.77 -17.04
CA ILE A 308 1.58 2.71 -17.47
C ILE A 308 0.86 1.57 -16.76
N GLN A 309 1.50 0.43 -16.57
CA GLN A 309 0.97 -0.68 -15.78
C GLN A 309 0.65 -0.25 -14.35
N GLY A 310 1.58 0.41 -13.66
CA GLY A 310 1.37 0.97 -12.31
C GLY A 310 0.24 2.00 -12.26
N PHE A 311 0.12 2.85 -13.28
CA PHE A 311 -1.01 3.76 -13.42
C PHE A 311 -2.33 2.99 -13.56
N LEU A 312 -2.42 2.01 -14.45
CA LEU A 312 -3.63 1.20 -14.62
C LEU A 312 -4.01 0.45 -13.34
N LEU A 313 -3.04 -0.16 -12.66
CA LEU A 313 -3.25 -0.84 -11.38
C LEU A 313 -3.83 0.12 -10.33
N ALA A 314 -3.36 1.38 -10.29
CA ALA A 314 -3.92 2.39 -9.41
C ALA A 314 -5.40 2.70 -9.70
N TYR A 315 -5.86 2.65 -10.95
CA TYR A 315 -7.27 2.93 -11.29
C TYR A 315 -8.17 1.69 -11.35
N LEU A 316 -7.62 0.50 -11.62
CA LEU A 316 -8.35 -0.78 -11.57
C LEU A 316 -8.70 -1.16 -10.12
N ASN A 317 -7.83 -0.83 -9.16
CA ASN A 317 -8.02 -1.16 -7.73
C ASN A 317 -8.84 -0.14 -6.94
N VAL A 318 -9.71 0.63 -7.61
CA VAL A 318 -10.65 1.57 -6.95
C VAL A 318 -11.80 0.84 -6.27
N VAL A 319 -12.15 -0.35 -6.76
CA VAL A 319 -13.13 -1.26 -6.17
C VAL A 319 -12.45 -2.58 -5.77
N ASP A 320 -13.17 -3.48 -5.12
CA ASP A 320 -12.65 -4.75 -4.62
C ASP A 320 -13.35 -5.97 -5.21
N TYR A 321 -13.93 -5.85 -6.40
CA TYR A 321 -14.44 -7.02 -7.16
C TYR A 321 -13.34 -8.02 -7.51
N TYR A 322 -12.10 -7.56 -7.59
CA TYR A 322 -10.94 -8.36 -7.96
C TYR A 322 -9.81 -8.24 -6.94
N ILE A 323 -9.04 -9.31 -6.84
CA ILE A 323 -7.69 -9.34 -6.29
C ILE A 323 -6.76 -9.20 -7.49
N THR A 324 -6.33 -7.98 -7.78
CA THR A 324 -5.49 -7.71 -8.96
C THR A 324 -4.06 -8.16 -8.67
N GLN A 325 -3.49 -8.95 -9.57
CA GLN A 325 -2.11 -9.45 -9.50
C GLN A 325 -1.31 -8.91 -10.68
N SER A 326 -0.07 -8.50 -10.45
CA SER A 326 0.87 -8.10 -11.49
C SER A 326 1.95 -9.15 -11.72
N GLU A 327 2.64 -9.11 -12.86
CA GLU A 327 3.73 -10.06 -13.16
C GLU A 327 4.77 -10.14 -12.03
N SER A 328 5.12 -9.00 -11.40
CA SER A 328 6.05 -8.93 -10.26
C SER A 328 5.63 -9.84 -9.11
N GLU A 329 4.33 -10.00 -8.87
CA GLU A 329 3.78 -10.85 -7.80
C GLU A 329 3.72 -12.33 -8.17
N MET A 330 3.85 -12.65 -9.46
CA MET A 330 3.63 -14.00 -9.97
C MET A 330 4.93 -14.77 -10.27
N ASN A 331 6.12 -14.18 -10.03
CA ASN A 331 7.43 -14.72 -10.42
C ASN A 331 7.58 -14.90 -11.94
N LYS A 332 7.94 -13.81 -12.66
CA LYS A 332 8.36 -13.70 -14.08
C LYS A 332 7.81 -14.76 -15.05
N GLY A 333 6.98 -14.34 -16.01
CA GLY A 333 6.34 -15.22 -17.00
C GLY A 333 4.83 -15.37 -16.83
N TYR A 334 4.16 -14.30 -16.40
CA TYR A 334 2.70 -14.20 -16.29
C TYR A 334 2.21 -12.89 -16.94
N SER A 335 0.90 -12.78 -17.16
CA SER A 335 0.32 -11.57 -17.75
C SER A 335 0.62 -10.36 -16.90
N ASP A 336 0.77 -9.21 -17.56
CA ASP A 336 1.05 -7.95 -16.88
C ASP A 336 0.04 -7.65 -15.78
N ILE A 337 -1.25 -7.91 -16.04
CA ILE A 337 -2.31 -7.73 -15.05
C ILE A 337 -3.31 -8.88 -15.14
N PHE A 338 -3.42 -9.66 -14.06
CA PHE A 338 -4.50 -10.60 -13.86
C PHE A 338 -5.50 -10.04 -12.84
N MET A 339 -6.77 -9.95 -13.23
CA MET A 339 -7.86 -9.55 -12.34
C MET A 339 -8.56 -10.80 -11.82
N GLU A 340 -8.04 -11.34 -10.71
CA GLU A 340 -8.60 -12.54 -10.06
C GLU A 340 -9.97 -12.22 -9.47
N PRO A 341 -11.03 -12.95 -9.84
CA PRO A 341 -12.39 -12.68 -9.38
C PRO A 341 -12.54 -12.94 -7.88
N PHE A 342 -13.04 -11.97 -7.11
CA PHE A 342 -13.21 -12.14 -5.66
C PHE A 342 -14.55 -12.81 -5.30
N MET A 343 -14.73 -14.05 -5.76
CA MET A 343 -15.98 -14.82 -5.68
C MET A 343 -16.50 -15.02 -4.26
N SER A 344 -15.60 -15.12 -3.27
CA SER A 344 -15.95 -15.24 -1.85
C SER A 344 -16.81 -14.08 -1.35
N LYS A 345 -16.67 -12.90 -1.96
CA LYS A 345 -17.44 -11.69 -1.63
C LYS A 345 -18.54 -11.42 -2.65
N TYR A 346 -18.27 -11.68 -3.93
CA TYR A 346 -19.15 -11.39 -5.06
C TYR A 346 -19.46 -12.70 -5.83
N PRO A 347 -20.37 -13.54 -5.33
CA PRO A 347 -20.67 -14.84 -5.95
C PRO A 347 -21.38 -14.73 -7.30
N ASP A 348 -21.94 -13.56 -7.62
CA ASP A 348 -22.59 -13.20 -8.87
C ASP A 348 -21.66 -12.49 -9.86
N LEU A 349 -20.36 -12.43 -9.58
CA LEU A 349 -19.38 -11.91 -10.53
C LEU A 349 -19.30 -12.85 -11.75
N GLU A 350 -19.35 -12.28 -12.95
CA GLU A 350 -19.49 -13.07 -14.19
C GLU A 350 -18.21 -13.12 -15.02
N TYR A 351 -17.30 -12.15 -14.86
CA TYR A 351 -16.14 -11.98 -15.74
C TYR A 351 -14.84 -11.84 -14.95
N SER A 352 -13.75 -12.35 -15.53
CA SER A 352 -12.36 -12.17 -15.08
C SER A 352 -11.49 -11.73 -16.26
N TYR A 353 -10.32 -11.16 -15.99
CA TYR A 353 -9.52 -10.52 -17.04
C TYR A 353 -8.05 -10.88 -16.95
N LEU A 354 -7.46 -11.23 -18.10
CA LEU A 354 -6.02 -11.14 -18.34
C LEU A 354 -5.78 -9.96 -19.27
N ILE A 355 -4.92 -9.03 -18.86
CA ILE A 355 -4.62 -7.82 -19.61
C ILE A 355 -3.13 -7.82 -19.89
N GLU A 356 -2.78 -7.91 -21.18
CA GLU A 356 -1.41 -7.76 -21.65
C GLU A 356 -1.20 -6.36 -22.19
N LEU A 357 -0.13 -5.71 -21.72
CA LEU A 357 0.20 -4.34 -22.03
C LEU A 357 1.49 -4.30 -22.83
N LYS A 358 1.48 -3.56 -23.95
CA LYS A 358 2.67 -3.30 -24.75
C LYS A 358 2.92 -1.81 -24.84
N TYR A 359 4.16 -1.42 -24.62
CA TYR A 359 4.61 -0.05 -24.80
C TYR A 359 5.51 0.10 -26.04
N ILE A 360 5.30 1.20 -26.76
CA ILE A 360 6.12 1.62 -27.89
C ILE A 360 6.52 3.08 -27.65
N ALA A 361 7.82 3.37 -27.64
CA ALA A 361 8.28 4.75 -27.56
C ALA A 361 7.81 5.51 -28.82
N ARG A 362 7.44 6.78 -28.68
CA ARG A 362 6.89 7.57 -29.81
C ARG A 362 7.85 7.65 -31.01
N SER A 363 9.15 7.64 -30.77
CA SER A 363 10.21 7.64 -31.79
C SER A 363 10.40 6.29 -32.50
N GLU A 364 9.90 5.21 -31.90
CA GLU A 364 10.06 3.83 -32.39
C GLU A 364 8.79 3.31 -33.06
N TYR A 365 7.73 4.11 -33.09
CA TYR A 365 6.44 3.70 -33.62
C TYR A 365 6.47 3.54 -35.14
N SER A 366 6.03 2.37 -35.59
CA SER A 366 5.52 2.11 -36.94
C SER A 366 4.36 1.12 -36.85
N GLU A 367 3.56 1.04 -37.92
CA GLU A 367 2.46 0.05 -37.97
C GLU A 367 3.00 -1.38 -37.87
N GLU A 368 4.16 -1.67 -38.46
CA GLU A 368 4.81 -2.98 -38.36
C GLU A 368 5.24 -3.31 -36.92
N VAL A 369 5.82 -2.34 -36.20
CA VAL A 369 6.18 -2.51 -34.79
C VAL A 369 4.95 -2.74 -33.93
N GLN A 370 3.86 -2.01 -34.18
CA GLN A 370 2.59 -2.22 -33.49
C GLN A 370 2.05 -3.64 -33.72
N GLN A 371 2.02 -4.12 -34.96
CA GLN A 371 1.54 -5.48 -35.26
C GLN A 371 2.42 -6.55 -34.62
N ALA A 372 3.75 -6.37 -34.62
CA ALA A 372 4.66 -7.28 -33.93
C ALA A 372 4.39 -7.34 -32.42
N LYS A 373 4.13 -6.19 -31.78
CA LYS A 373 3.76 -6.12 -30.35
C LYS A 373 2.40 -6.78 -30.06
N ILE A 374 1.42 -6.65 -30.95
CA ILE A 374 0.13 -7.34 -30.82
C ILE A 374 0.34 -8.85 -30.90
N GLN A 375 1.13 -9.34 -31.85
CA GLN A 375 1.41 -10.77 -31.97
C GLN A 375 2.13 -11.33 -30.72
N ASP A 376 3.15 -10.62 -30.23
CA ASP A 376 3.87 -10.96 -28.99
C ASP A 376 2.90 -11.06 -27.80
N ALA A 377 1.97 -10.10 -27.66
CA ALA A 377 0.96 -10.12 -26.62
C ALA A 377 -0.03 -11.30 -26.75
N GLN A 378 -0.40 -11.68 -27.98
CA GLN A 378 -1.26 -12.85 -28.23
C GLN A 378 -0.58 -14.15 -27.77
N GLU A 379 0.69 -14.35 -28.16
CA GLU A 379 1.48 -15.53 -27.80
C GLU A 379 1.62 -15.66 -26.28
N GLN A 380 1.87 -14.55 -25.59
CA GLN A 380 1.93 -14.51 -24.13
C GLN A 380 0.59 -14.81 -23.45
N LEU A 381 -0.50 -14.20 -23.91
CA LEU A 381 -1.84 -14.47 -23.36
C LEU A 381 -2.23 -15.94 -23.53
N ASP A 382 -1.93 -16.55 -24.67
CA ASP A 382 -2.16 -17.97 -24.90
C ASP A 382 -1.37 -18.84 -23.92
N GLN A 383 -0.11 -18.48 -23.63
CA GLN A 383 0.71 -19.16 -22.63
C GLN A 383 0.12 -19.03 -21.22
N TYR A 384 -0.29 -17.83 -20.81
CA TYR A 384 -0.75 -17.56 -19.44
C TYR A 384 -2.06 -18.26 -19.11
N VAL A 385 -2.97 -18.38 -20.08
CA VAL A 385 -4.23 -19.12 -19.92
C VAL A 385 -3.99 -20.59 -19.57
N GLN A 386 -2.90 -21.20 -20.05
CA GLN A 386 -2.59 -22.60 -19.75
C GLN A 386 -2.03 -22.81 -18.34
N SER A 387 -1.73 -21.74 -17.58
CA SER A 387 -1.17 -21.89 -16.24
C SER A 387 -2.21 -22.42 -15.25
N ASP A 388 -1.81 -23.41 -14.45
CA ASP A 388 -2.64 -24.01 -13.39
C ASP A 388 -3.22 -22.98 -12.43
N ARG A 389 -2.46 -21.91 -12.15
CA ARG A 389 -2.88 -20.82 -11.27
C ARG A 389 -4.10 -20.09 -11.84
N ILE A 390 -4.02 -19.64 -13.10
CA ILE A 390 -5.13 -18.95 -13.75
C ILE A 390 -6.36 -19.87 -13.82
N GLN A 391 -6.18 -21.12 -14.25
CA GLN A 391 -7.28 -22.08 -14.36
C GLN A 391 -7.98 -22.34 -13.01
N LYS A 392 -7.25 -22.32 -11.90
CA LYS A 392 -7.82 -22.47 -10.55
C LYS A 392 -8.45 -21.18 -10.01
N SER A 393 -7.92 -20.03 -10.40
CA SER A 393 -8.32 -18.72 -9.87
C SER A 393 -9.51 -18.07 -10.58
N ILE A 394 -9.80 -18.41 -11.84
CA ILE A 394 -10.97 -17.85 -12.56
C ILE A 394 -12.32 -18.35 -12.01
N ALA A 395 -12.34 -19.40 -11.20
CA ALA A 395 -13.56 -19.95 -10.62
C ALA A 395 -14.66 -20.20 -11.67
N SER A 396 -15.84 -19.57 -11.54
CA SER A 396 -16.97 -19.71 -12.48
C SER A 396 -17.07 -18.57 -13.49
N THR A 397 -16.14 -17.63 -13.52
CA THR A 397 -16.23 -16.45 -14.40
C THR A 397 -15.79 -16.77 -15.82
N LYS A 398 -16.32 -16.03 -16.79
CA LYS A 398 -15.82 -16.02 -18.16
C LYS A 398 -14.54 -15.18 -18.23
N LEU A 399 -13.42 -15.82 -18.56
CA LEU A 399 -12.16 -15.14 -18.77
C LEU A 399 -12.16 -14.36 -20.09
N ILE A 400 -11.82 -13.07 -20.03
CA ILE A 400 -11.60 -12.19 -21.19
C ILE A 400 -10.11 -11.84 -21.25
N LYS A 401 -9.50 -12.01 -22.43
CA LYS A 401 -8.11 -11.64 -22.70
C LYS A 401 -8.10 -10.29 -23.40
N ILE A 402 -7.39 -9.31 -22.88
CA ILE A 402 -7.33 -7.94 -23.42
C ILE A 402 -5.89 -7.62 -23.82
N ILE A 403 -5.71 -7.02 -24.99
CA ILE A 403 -4.43 -6.48 -25.43
C ILE A 403 -4.54 -4.95 -25.47
N LEU A 404 -3.61 -4.30 -24.78
CA LEU A 404 -3.44 -2.85 -24.80
C LEU A 404 -2.11 -2.52 -25.44
N VAL A 405 -2.10 -1.65 -26.46
CA VAL A 405 -0.84 -1.10 -27.01
C VAL A 405 -0.83 0.40 -26.81
N TYR A 406 0.19 0.90 -26.13
CA TYR A 406 0.44 2.29 -25.85
C TYR A 406 1.60 2.82 -26.69
N LYS A 407 1.39 3.97 -27.35
CA LYS A 407 2.41 4.76 -28.04
C LYS A 407 2.75 5.97 -27.19
N GLY A 408 3.81 5.87 -26.38
CA GLY A 408 3.97 6.77 -25.24
C GLY A 408 2.77 6.62 -24.29
N TRP A 409 2.09 7.71 -23.95
CA TRP A 409 0.88 7.70 -23.13
C TRP A 409 -0.42 7.42 -23.91
N GLU A 410 -0.38 7.41 -25.24
CA GLU A 410 -1.57 7.30 -26.10
C GLU A 410 -1.96 5.83 -26.28
N LEU A 411 -3.20 5.46 -25.91
CA LEU A 411 -3.73 4.11 -26.14
C LEU A 411 -4.17 3.97 -27.60
N ILE A 412 -3.37 3.25 -28.40
CA ILE A 412 -3.58 3.13 -29.85
C ILE A 412 -4.18 1.78 -30.27
N TYR A 413 -4.21 0.79 -29.37
CA TYR A 413 -4.87 -0.50 -29.59
C TYR A 413 -5.49 -0.98 -28.28
N CYS A 414 -6.75 -1.40 -28.34
CA CYS A 414 -7.53 -1.80 -27.16
C CYS A 414 -8.60 -2.79 -27.62
N GLU A 415 -8.24 -4.07 -27.71
CA GLU A 415 -9.11 -5.12 -28.24
C GLU A 415 -9.08 -6.39 -27.39
N GLU A 416 -10.18 -7.15 -27.46
CA GLU A 416 -10.25 -8.49 -26.91
C GLU A 416 -9.51 -9.45 -27.84
N TYR A 417 -8.64 -10.28 -27.27
CA TYR A 417 -8.06 -11.40 -27.94
C TYR A 417 -8.97 -12.61 -27.78
N VAL A 418 -9.50 -13.13 -28.89
CA VAL A 418 -10.41 -14.28 -28.91
C VAL A 418 -9.61 -15.55 -29.14
#